data_AF-A0A957J321-F1
#
_entry.id   AF-A0A957J321-F1
#
_cell.length_a   1.000
_cell.length_b   1.000
_cell.length_c   1.000
_cell.angle_alpha   90.00
_cell.angle_beta   90.00
_cell.angle_gamma   90.00
#
_symmetry.space_group_name_H-M   'P 1'
#
loop_
_entity.id
_entity.type
_entity.pdbx_description
1 polymer ?
#
loop_
_entity_poly.entity_id
_entity_poly.type
_entity_poly.pdbx_seq_one_letter_code
_entity_poly.pdbx_strand_id
1 'polypeptide(L)'
;MKFWQCVLLLLLVVGLAACGGQEEAPNLLPSPTPLVDAGAVQATAVPLPPTPLPPPPTLAAPPTATIPPASPTPSAITLLTAADFGDDRNPLTGELVDDPSLLGQRPLAVKISNAPPSYVRPQSGLNDAAIIY
;
A
#
# COMPACT_ATOMS: atom_id res chain seq x y z
N MET A 1 34.11 34.86 -36.21
CA MET A 1 33.99 33.38 -36.25
C MET A 1 34.04 32.74 -34.87
N LYS A 2 35.02 33.07 -34.00
CA LYS A 2 35.14 32.50 -32.63
C LYS A 2 33.96 32.78 -31.68
N PHE A 3 33.38 33.98 -31.71
CA PHE A 3 32.22 34.32 -30.85
C PHE A 3 30.99 33.48 -31.20
N TRP A 4 30.66 33.34 -32.48
CA TRP A 4 29.55 32.49 -32.92
C TRP A 4 29.81 31.03 -32.56
N GLN A 5 31.04 30.55 -32.72
CA GLN A 5 31.39 29.19 -32.38
C GLN A 5 31.23 28.91 -30.87
N CYS A 6 31.57 29.85 -29.99
CA CYS A 6 31.31 29.73 -28.55
C CYS A 6 29.81 29.72 -28.24
N VAL A 7 29.00 30.55 -28.90
CA VAL A 7 27.54 30.59 -28.72
C VAL A 7 26.89 29.28 -29.17
N LEU A 8 27.35 28.71 -30.29
CA LEU A 8 26.85 27.44 -30.82
C LEU A 8 27.22 26.27 -29.90
N LEU A 9 28.42 26.29 -29.31
CA LEU A 9 28.88 25.28 -28.36
C LEU A 9 28.12 25.38 -27.02
N LEU A 10 27.82 26.59 -26.55
CA LEU A 10 27.00 26.83 -25.35
C LEU A 10 25.57 26.30 -25.54
N LEU A 11 24.93 26.58 -26.68
CA LEU A 11 23.59 26.08 -27.00
C LEU A 11 23.54 24.54 -27.08
N LEU A 12 24.58 23.91 -27.62
CA LEU A 12 24.68 22.46 -27.71
C LEU A 12 24.77 21.79 -26.33
N VAL A 13 25.53 22.37 -25.39
CA VAL A 13 25.64 21.87 -24.01
C VAL A 13 24.31 21.99 -23.26
N VAL A 14 23.57 23.10 -23.44
CA VAL A 14 22.25 23.27 -22.84
C VAL A 14 21.23 22.28 -23.42
N GLY A 15 21.29 22.01 -24.73
CA GLY A 15 20.42 21.02 -25.37
C GLY A 15 20.60 19.59 -24.87
N LEU A 16 21.85 19.18 -24.59
CA LEU A 16 22.15 17.85 -24.04
C LEU A 16 21.63 17.64 -22.61
N ALA A 17 21.52 18.71 -21.81
CA ALA A 17 20.98 18.65 -20.46
C ALA A 17 19.44 18.55 -20.40
N ALA A 18 18.74 18.81 -21.51
CA ALA A 18 17.28 18.81 -21.57
C ALA A 18 16.66 17.44 -21.92
N CYS A 19 17.46 16.45 -22.37
CA CYS A 19 16.97 15.13 -22.74
C CYS A 19 16.93 14.10 -21.59
N GLY A 20 17.17 14.52 -20.34
CA GLY A 20 17.46 13.61 -19.23
C GLY A 20 16.43 13.51 -18.11
N GLY A 21 15.16 13.88 -18.29
CA GLY A 21 14.20 13.78 -17.17
C GLY A 21 12.75 14.01 -17.51
N GLN A 22 12.08 12.98 -18.04
CA GLN A 22 10.63 12.79 -17.87
C GLN A 22 10.42 11.31 -17.56
N GLU A 23 10.26 11.00 -16.28
CA GLU A 23 9.72 9.72 -15.84
C GLU A 23 8.24 9.72 -16.17
N GLU A 24 7.85 8.83 -17.08
CA GLU A 24 6.52 8.72 -17.64
C GLU A 24 5.55 8.24 -16.55
N ALA A 25 4.70 9.13 -16.07
CA ALA A 25 3.58 8.75 -15.23
C ALA A 25 2.63 7.84 -16.05
N PRO A 26 2.18 6.69 -15.51
CA PRO A 26 1.29 5.81 -16.24
C PRO A 26 -0.06 6.49 -16.49
N ASN A 27 -0.35 6.70 -17.77
CA ASN A 27 -1.61 7.22 -18.29
C ASN A 27 -2.73 6.20 -18.07
N LEU A 28 -3.57 6.41 -17.06
CA LEU A 28 -4.79 5.62 -16.84
C LEU A 28 -5.89 6.08 -17.81
N LEU A 29 -5.89 5.54 -19.02
CA LEU A 29 -7.05 5.61 -19.92
C LEU A 29 -8.17 4.68 -19.42
N PRO A 30 -9.43 5.14 -19.33
CA PRO A 30 -10.58 4.27 -19.11
C PRO A 30 -10.87 3.43 -20.36
N SER A 31 -11.02 2.11 -20.18
CA SER A 31 -11.45 1.19 -21.23
C SER A 31 -12.85 1.57 -21.74
N PRO A 32 -13.06 1.68 -23.07
CA PRO A 32 -14.40 1.79 -23.64
C PRO A 32 -15.12 0.44 -23.54
N THR A 33 -16.24 0.43 -22.85
CA THR A 33 -17.20 -0.68 -22.80
C THR A 33 -17.78 -0.92 -24.20
N PRO A 34 -17.76 -2.15 -24.74
CA PRO A 34 -18.42 -2.41 -26.02
C PRO A 34 -19.94 -2.37 -25.84
N LEU A 35 -20.59 -1.52 -26.64
CA LEU A 35 -22.04 -1.46 -26.81
C LEU A 35 -22.48 -2.72 -27.57
N VAL A 36 -23.27 -3.60 -26.93
CA VAL A 36 -23.83 -4.78 -27.60
C VAL A 36 -25.14 -4.37 -28.28
N ASP A 37 -25.12 -4.42 -29.60
CA ASP A 37 -26.26 -4.20 -30.49
C ASP A 37 -27.31 -5.31 -30.30
N ALA A 38 -28.54 -4.91 -29.95
CA ALA A 38 -29.65 -5.83 -29.74
C ALA A 38 -30.34 -6.09 -31.09
N GLY A 39 -29.81 -7.05 -31.85
CA GLY A 39 -30.49 -7.62 -33.00
C GLY A 39 -31.79 -8.33 -32.58
N ALA A 40 -32.93 -7.78 -32.99
CA ALA A 40 -34.24 -8.38 -32.76
C ALA A 40 -34.38 -9.68 -33.57
N VAL A 41 -34.61 -10.81 -32.88
CA VAL A 41 -35.03 -12.07 -33.52
C VAL A 41 -36.41 -12.44 -32.98
N GLN A 42 -37.39 -12.45 -33.87
CA GLN A 42 -38.79 -12.71 -33.59
C GLN A 42 -39.01 -14.22 -33.39
N ALA A 43 -39.29 -14.64 -32.15
CA ALA A 43 -39.55 -16.05 -31.82
C ALA A 43 -41.05 -16.38 -31.90
N THR A 44 -41.38 -17.45 -32.64
CA THR A 44 -42.73 -18.04 -32.71
C THR A 44 -42.92 -18.99 -31.52
N ALA A 45 -44.00 -18.82 -30.75
CA ALA A 45 -44.29 -19.61 -29.55
C ALA A 45 -45.16 -20.84 -29.85
N VAL A 46 -44.78 -22.00 -29.30
CA VAL A 46 -45.59 -23.23 -29.24
C VAL A 46 -45.87 -23.52 -27.75
N PRO A 47 -47.11 -23.87 -27.33
CA PRO A 47 -47.42 -24.03 -25.91
C PRO A 47 -47.03 -25.43 -25.40
N LEU A 48 -46.35 -25.48 -24.25
CA LEU A 48 -45.93 -26.70 -23.55
C LEU A 48 -46.80 -26.93 -22.28
N PRO A 49 -47.17 -28.17 -21.93
CA PRO A 49 -48.03 -28.46 -20.78
C PRO A 49 -47.38 -28.14 -19.41
N PRO A 50 -48.18 -27.93 -18.34
CA PRO A 50 -47.68 -27.46 -17.04
C PRO A 50 -46.97 -28.57 -16.25
N THR A 51 -45.76 -28.29 -15.80
CA THR A 51 -44.92 -29.14 -14.93
C THR A 51 -45.38 -29.03 -13.46
N PRO A 52 -45.45 -30.13 -12.69
CA PRO A 52 -45.76 -30.09 -11.26
C PRO A 52 -44.66 -29.38 -10.45
N LEU A 53 -45.06 -28.59 -9.46
CA LEU A 53 -44.16 -27.75 -8.67
C LEU A 53 -43.43 -28.60 -7.61
N PRO A 54 -42.10 -28.43 -7.44
CA PRO A 54 -41.33 -29.14 -6.41
C PRO A 54 -41.71 -28.70 -4.98
N PRO A 55 -41.46 -29.56 -3.97
CA PRO A 55 -41.72 -29.23 -2.57
C PRO A 55 -40.85 -28.05 -2.09
N PRO A 56 -41.31 -27.31 -1.06
CA PRO A 56 -40.58 -26.15 -0.55
C PRO A 56 -39.23 -26.57 0.08
N PRO A 57 -38.18 -25.75 -0.08
CA PRO A 57 -36.86 -26.05 0.47
C PRO A 57 -36.89 -26.02 2.01
N THR A 58 -36.31 -27.04 2.63
CA THR A 58 -36.06 -27.05 4.08
C THR A 58 -34.81 -26.23 4.38
N LEU A 59 -34.92 -25.21 5.22
CA LEU A 59 -33.77 -24.40 5.63
C LEU A 59 -32.95 -25.15 6.70
N ALA A 60 -31.66 -25.33 6.43
CA ALA A 60 -30.72 -25.83 7.42
C ALA A 60 -30.55 -24.82 8.56
N ALA A 61 -30.37 -25.31 9.79
CA ALA A 61 -30.10 -24.44 10.93
C ALA A 61 -28.79 -23.63 10.70
N PRO A 62 -28.74 -22.35 11.11
CA PRO A 62 -27.54 -21.54 10.98
C PRO A 62 -26.40 -22.13 11.82
N PRO A 63 -25.14 -22.02 11.37
CA PRO A 63 -23.99 -22.46 12.15
C PRO A 63 -23.94 -21.70 13.48
N THR A 64 -23.72 -22.43 14.58
CA THR A 64 -23.50 -21.83 15.88
C THR A 64 -22.07 -21.29 15.94
N ALA A 65 -21.89 -20.01 16.28
CA ALA A 65 -20.58 -19.42 16.46
C ALA A 65 -19.92 -19.98 17.73
N THR A 66 -18.82 -20.71 17.58
CA THR A 66 -17.98 -21.17 18.70
C THR A 66 -17.01 -20.05 19.06
N ILE A 67 -17.03 -19.60 20.32
CA ILE A 67 -16.04 -18.65 20.83
C ILE A 67 -14.71 -19.41 21.02
N PRO A 68 -13.61 -19.00 20.37
CA PRO A 68 -12.31 -19.62 20.61
C PRO A 68 -11.87 -19.43 22.07
N PRO A 69 -11.14 -20.38 22.66
CA PRO A 69 -10.61 -20.21 24.01
C PRO A 69 -9.74 -18.96 24.07
N ALA A 70 -9.88 -18.17 25.14
CA ALA A 70 -9.05 -16.99 25.35
C ALA A 70 -7.57 -17.42 25.38
N SER A 71 -6.76 -16.85 24.48
CA SER A 71 -5.30 -16.99 24.55
C SER A 71 -4.81 -16.33 25.83
N PRO A 72 -3.86 -16.92 26.57
CA PRO A 72 -3.25 -16.23 27.70
C PRO A 72 -2.61 -14.92 27.22
N THR A 73 -2.91 -13.82 27.90
CA THR A 73 -2.19 -12.56 27.70
C THR A 73 -0.76 -12.75 28.19
N PRO A 74 0.26 -12.40 27.40
CA PRO A 74 1.64 -12.47 27.87
C PRO A 74 1.82 -11.58 29.11
N SER A 75 2.56 -12.07 30.10
CA SER A 75 2.94 -11.29 31.28
C SER A 75 3.80 -10.10 30.85
N ALA A 76 3.56 -8.93 31.45
CA ALA A 76 4.40 -7.77 31.21
C ALA A 76 5.84 -8.05 31.68
N ILE A 77 6.81 -7.70 30.84
CA ILE A 77 8.23 -7.81 31.14
C ILE A 77 8.73 -6.41 31.53
N THR A 78 9.39 -6.29 32.67
CA THR A 78 9.99 -5.04 33.11
C THR A 78 11.45 -5.01 32.67
N LEU A 79 11.81 -4.03 31.84
CA LEU A 79 13.19 -3.77 31.40
C LEU A 79 13.70 -2.53 32.15
N LEU A 80 14.68 -2.70 33.03
CA LEU A 80 15.20 -1.64 33.92
C LEU A 80 16.62 -1.22 33.55
N THR A 81 17.40 -2.18 33.08
CA THR A 81 18.83 -2.05 32.81
C THR A 81 19.13 -2.46 31.38
N ALA A 82 20.28 -2.03 30.86
CA ALA A 82 20.73 -2.43 29.52
C ALA A 82 20.85 -3.96 29.37
N ALA A 83 21.19 -4.68 30.46
CA ALA A 83 21.30 -6.13 30.44
C ALA A 83 19.94 -6.83 30.23
N ASP A 84 18.83 -6.20 30.61
CA ASP A 84 17.49 -6.80 30.48
C ASP A 84 17.03 -6.88 29.01
N PHE A 85 17.60 -6.04 28.13
CA PHE A 85 17.34 -6.06 26.69
C PHE A 85 18.05 -7.21 25.97
N GLY A 86 19.12 -7.76 26.56
CA GLY A 86 19.90 -8.83 25.96
C GLY A 86 20.45 -8.47 24.58
N ASP A 87 20.61 -9.48 23.73
CA ASP A 87 21.16 -9.38 22.38
C ASP A 87 20.08 -9.52 21.29
N ASP A 88 18.81 -9.52 21.68
CA ASP A 88 17.67 -9.81 20.80
C ASP A 88 16.55 -8.76 20.85
N ARG A 89 16.60 -7.79 21.77
CA ARG A 89 15.60 -6.70 21.85
C ARG A 89 16.11 -5.35 21.38
N ASN A 90 15.24 -4.62 20.69
CA ASN A 90 15.49 -3.25 20.30
C ASN A 90 15.54 -2.34 21.55
N PRO A 91 16.61 -1.56 21.77
CA PRO A 91 16.75 -0.70 22.93
C PRO A 91 15.77 0.49 22.96
N LEU A 92 15.14 0.83 21.83
CA LEU A 92 14.18 1.93 21.73
C LEU A 92 12.74 1.49 21.96
N THR A 93 12.37 0.27 21.53
CA THR A 93 10.99 -0.24 21.61
C THR A 93 10.79 -1.34 22.64
N GLY A 94 11.86 -2.06 23.03
CA GLY A 94 11.77 -3.24 23.89
C GLY A 94 11.22 -4.49 23.19
N GLU A 95 10.93 -4.42 21.89
CA GLU A 95 10.46 -5.56 21.11
C GLU A 95 11.61 -6.49 20.69
N LEU A 96 11.29 -7.76 20.50
CA LEU A 96 12.20 -8.73 19.90
C LEU A 96 12.39 -8.40 18.42
N VAL A 97 13.64 -8.52 17.96
CA VAL A 97 14.00 -8.22 16.58
C VAL A 97 14.29 -9.53 15.84
N ASP A 98 13.64 -9.72 14.69
CA ASP A 98 13.85 -10.92 13.86
C ASP A 98 15.27 -11.00 13.27
N ASP A 99 15.82 -9.86 12.85
CA ASP A 99 17.19 -9.76 12.34
C ASP A 99 18.11 -9.04 13.35
N PRO A 100 19.02 -9.76 14.03
CA PRO A 100 19.92 -9.17 15.02
C PRO A 100 20.90 -8.14 14.41
N SER A 101 21.09 -8.12 13.08
CA SER A 101 21.92 -7.12 12.42
C SER A 101 21.38 -5.69 12.61
N LEU A 102 20.07 -5.54 12.83
CA LEU A 102 19.41 -4.25 13.06
C LEU A 102 19.79 -3.63 14.42
N LEU A 103 20.20 -4.43 15.40
CA LEU A 103 20.59 -3.94 16.73
C LEU A 103 21.91 -3.15 16.70
N GLY A 104 22.75 -3.38 15.69
CA GLY A 104 23.97 -2.60 15.46
C GLY A 104 23.73 -1.24 14.81
N GLN A 105 22.49 -0.91 14.41
CA GLN A 105 22.17 0.35 13.75
C GLN A 105 22.19 1.50 14.75
N ARG A 106 22.80 2.62 14.34
CA ARG A 106 22.85 3.83 15.16
C ARG A 106 21.51 4.55 15.10
N PRO A 107 20.90 4.90 16.24
CA PRO A 107 19.68 5.71 16.25
C PRO A 107 19.91 7.06 15.57
N LEU A 108 18.96 7.47 14.73
CA LEU A 108 18.94 8.76 14.07
C LEU A 108 17.76 9.59 14.60
N ALA A 109 18.05 10.81 15.06
CA ALA A 109 17.03 11.79 15.40
C ALA A 109 16.89 12.81 14.27
N VAL A 110 15.71 12.89 13.67
CA VAL A 110 15.43 13.78 12.53
C VAL A 110 14.35 14.79 12.92
N LYS A 111 14.64 16.08 12.72
CA LYS A 111 13.65 17.14 12.91
C LYS A 111 12.79 17.28 11.66
N ILE A 112 11.49 17.05 11.81
CA ILE A 112 10.52 17.15 10.70
C ILE A 112 9.53 18.27 11.01
N SER A 113 9.31 19.19 10.06
CA SER A 113 8.33 20.26 10.24
C SER A 113 6.91 19.72 10.15
N ASN A 114 6.07 20.04 11.15
CA ASN A 114 4.69 19.58 11.23
C ASN A 114 3.63 20.67 10.94
N ALA A 115 4.07 21.91 10.63
CA ALA A 115 3.20 23.04 10.35
C ALA A 115 3.71 23.95 9.19
N PRO A 116 2.79 24.60 8.45
CA PRO A 116 1.34 24.42 8.52
C PRO A 116 0.91 23.14 7.77
N PRO A 117 -0.19 22.48 8.16
CA PRO A 117 -0.59 21.18 7.63
C PRO A 117 -0.70 21.12 6.11
N SER A 118 -1.08 22.23 5.46
CA SER A 118 -1.29 22.33 4.02
C SER A 118 -0.03 22.13 3.16
N TYR A 119 1.18 22.33 3.73
CA TYR A 119 2.43 22.28 2.96
C TYR A 119 3.36 21.14 3.35
N VAL A 120 3.21 20.58 4.56
CA VAL A 120 4.19 19.61 5.11
C VAL A 120 3.61 18.23 5.40
N ARG A 121 2.28 18.05 5.25
CA ARG A 121 1.62 16.76 5.40
C ARG A 121 1.06 16.29 4.06
N PRO A 122 1.09 14.97 3.76
CA PRO A 122 1.66 13.89 4.59
C PRO A 122 3.20 13.89 4.59
N GLN A 123 3.79 13.37 5.67
CA GLN A 123 5.22 13.20 5.82
C GLN A 123 5.63 11.77 5.43
N SER A 124 6.81 11.61 4.84
CA SER A 124 7.34 10.30 4.43
C SER A 124 8.19 9.67 5.53
N GLY A 125 8.15 8.33 5.64
CA GLY A 125 9.03 7.57 6.54
C GLY A 125 8.63 7.58 8.02
N LEU A 126 7.53 8.24 8.40
CA LEU A 126 7.05 8.20 9.79
C LEU A 126 6.65 6.80 10.26
N ASN A 127 6.18 5.94 9.34
CA ASN A 127 5.79 4.57 9.68
C ASN A 127 6.99 3.67 9.99
N ASP A 128 8.19 4.05 9.57
CA ASP A 128 9.42 3.31 9.81
C ASP A 128 10.17 3.82 11.06
N ALA A 129 9.67 4.89 11.69
CA ALA A 129 10.28 5.47 12.88
C ALA A 129 9.87 4.70 14.13
N ALA A 130 10.85 4.35 14.97
CA ALA A 130 10.59 3.70 16.25
C ALA A 130 9.88 4.63 17.26
N ILE A 131 10.22 5.93 17.26
CA ILE A 131 9.71 6.93 18.21
C ILE A 131 9.48 8.25 17.47
N ILE A 132 8.33 8.88 17.72
CA ILE A 132 7.96 10.21 17.21
C ILE A 132 7.54 11.08 18.40
N TYR A 133 8.00 12.33 18.43
CA TYR A 133 7.64 13.32 19.45
C TYR A 133 7.36 14.70 18.83
#